data_AF-A0A943TR60-F1
#
_entry.id   AF-A0A943TR60-F1
#
_cell.length_a   1.000
_cell.length_b   1.000
_cell.length_c   1.000
_cell.angle_alpha   90.00
_cell.angle_beta   90.00
_cell.angle_gamma   90.00
#
_symmetry.space_group_name_H-M   'P 1'
#
loop_
_entity.id
_entity.type
_entity.pdbx_description
1 polymer ?
#
loop_
_entity_poly.entity_id
_entity_poly.type
_entity_poly.pdbx_seq_one_letter_code
_entity_poly.pdbx_strand_id
1 'polypeptide(L)'
;MKGYKAFKKGLICKDKQYKENTVFEEEKAVPCVCGMHFCKEPLDVLNYYPLVDENGNISEFAEVEALSECETDDDVKFCTTKLKIGAKIGFPQLVQAAVNFEIDKQPVETRTKTTSINNARIGSSGYDAQIGSSGNNAQIGSSGYYAQIGSSGDYAQIGSSGDYAQIGS
;
A
#
# COMPACT_ATOMS: atom_id res chain seq x y z
N MET A 1 18.10 6.21 -2.74
CA MET A 1 16.69 6.21 -2.27
C MET A 1 15.79 5.89 -3.45
N LYS A 2 14.76 5.04 -3.28
CA LYS A 2 13.78 4.77 -4.35
C LYS A 2 12.62 5.77 -4.30
N GLY A 3 12.02 6.04 -5.44
CA GLY A 3 10.82 6.86 -5.56
C GLY A 3 10.24 6.82 -6.97
N TYR A 4 9.44 7.83 -7.28
CA TYR A 4 8.67 7.93 -8.52
C TYR A 4 8.85 9.31 -9.14
N LYS A 5 8.91 9.35 -10.46
CA LYS A 5 8.99 10.60 -11.22
C LYS A 5 7.96 10.61 -12.32
N ALA A 6 7.22 11.71 -12.42
CA ALA A 6 6.38 12.01 -13.56
C ALA A 6 7.10 12.90 -14.58
N PHE A 7 6.66 12.77 -15.83
CA PHE A 7 7.18 13.47 -16.98
C PHE A 7 6.02 13.92 -17.88
N LYS A 8 6.29 14.92 -18.73
CA LYS A 8 5.49 15.13 -19.94
C LYS A 8 5.71 13.95 -20.90
N LYS A 9 4.80 13.79 -21.85
CA LYS A 9 4.87 12.78 -22.91
C LYS A 9 6.27 12.72 -23.53
N GLY A 10 6.78 11.49 -23.68
CA GLY A 10 8.13 11.24 -24.15
C GLY A 10 9.21 11.45 -23.10
N LEU A 11 8.96 11.23 -21.80
CA LEU A 11 9.96 11.35 -20.72
C LEU A 11 10.65 12.73 -20.63
N ILE A 12 9.89 13.81 -20.82
CA ILE A 12 10.41 15.18 -20.75
C ILE A 12 10.09 15.79 -19.38
N CYS A 13 11.10 16.35 -18.72
CA CYS A 13 10.93 17.15 -17.50
C CYS A 13 11.60 18.51 -17.72
N LYS A 14 10.79 19.58 -17.76
CA LYS A 14 11.22 20.91 -18.25
C LYS A 14 11.85 20.79 -19.64
N ASP A 15 13.12 21.16 -19.79
CA ASP A 15 13.84 21.13 -21.07
C ASP A 15 14.76 19.89 -21.20
N LYS A 16 14.72 18.98 -20.22
CA LYS A 16 15.56 17.78 -20.20
C LYS A 16 14.79 16.56 -20.65
N GLN A 17 15.32 15.90 -21.67
CA GLN A 17 14.85 14.62 -22.19
C GLN A 17 15.50 13.47 -21.41
N TYR A 18 14.68 12.61 -20.81
CA TYR A 18 15.13 11.42 -20.11
C TYR A 18 14.97 10.16 -20.97
N LYS A 19 15.59 9.08 -20.52
CA LYS A 19 15.54 7.75 -21.14
C LYS A 19 15.41 6.69 -20.07
N GLU A 20 14.63 5.65 -20.35
CA GLU A 20 14.51 4.49 -19.48
C GLU A 20 15.86 3.83 -19.22
N ASN A 21 16.00 3.22 -18.05
CA ASN A 21 17.17 2.46 -17.61
C ASN A 21 18.51 3.23 -17.72
N THR A 22 18.46 4.55 -17.57
CA THR A 22 19.62 5.44 -17.76
C THR A 22 19.89 6.26 -16.50
N VAL A 23 21.16 6.45 -16.18
CA VAL A 23 21.60 7.33 -15.08
C VAL A 23 21.87 8.72 -15.62
N PHE A 24 21.33 9.72 -14.96
CA PHE A 24 21.55 11.12 -15.26
C PHE A 24 22.26 11.80 -14.11
N GLU A 25 22.97 12.88 -14.42
CA GLU A 25 23.66 13.72 -13.46
C GLU A 25 23.27 15.20 -13.64
N GLU A 26 23.38 15.98 -12.56
CA GLU A 26 23.22 17.43 -12.46
C GLU A 26 24.31 17.96 -11.52
N GLU A 27 24.79 19.19 -11.75
CA GLU A 27 25.87 19.77 -10.93
C GLU A 27 25.46 20.04 -9.47
N LYS A 28 24.18 20.39 -9.27
CA LYS A 28 23.62 20.80 -7.97
C LYS A 28 22.20 20.27 -7.80
N ALA A 29 21.84 20.01 -6.54
CA ALA A 29 20.48 19.68 -6.13
C ALA A 29 20.08 20.65 -5.01
N VAL A 30 19.03 21.42 -5.25
CA VAL A 30 18.46 22.36 -4.28
C VAL A 30 16.95 22.19 -4.34
N PRO A 31 16.27 21.88 -3.22
CA PRO A 31 14.83 21.69 -3.19
C PRO A 31 14.10 22.84 -3.89
N CYS A 32 13.14 22.48 -4.75
CA CYS A 32 12.34 23.41 -5.55
C CYS A 32 13.09 24.34 -6.53
N VAL A 33 14.43 24.34 -6.56
CA VAL A 33 15.23 25.22 -7.42
C VAL A 33 15.89 24.44 -8.57
N CYS A 34 16.75 23.47 -8.26
CA CYS A 34 17.52 22.72 -9.27
C CYS A 34 17.82 21.27 -8.86
N GLY A 35 18.38 20.50 -9.78
CA GLY A 35 18.59 19.06 -9.63
C GLY A 35 17.44 18.24 -10.20
N MET A 36 17.50 16.93 -10.00
CA MET A 36 16.48 16.01 -10.52
C MET A 36 15.48 15.67 -9.44
N HIS A 37 14.29 16.28 -9.54
CA HIS A 37 13.21 16.07 -8.58
C HIS A 37 12.45 14.77 -8.81
N PHE A 38 12.07 14.10 -7.73
CA PHE A 38 11.21 12.91 -7.69
C PHE A 38 10.42 12.88 -6.37
N CYS A 39 9.36 12.08 -6.31
CA CYS A 39 8.54 11.90 -5.11
C CYS A 39 8.81 10.55 -4.46
N LYS A 40 8.73 10.49 -3.13
CA LYS A 40 8.86 9.23 -2.40
C LYS A 40 7.60 8.39 -2.54
N GLU A 41 6.42 8.97 -2.34
CA GLU A 41 5.16 8.27 -2.55
C GLU A 41 4.74 8.29 -4.03
N PRO A 42 4.12 7.22 -4.56
CA PRO A 42 3.82 7.12 -5.98
C PRO A 42 2.84 8.19 -6.50
N LEU A 43 1.77 8.50 -5.76
CA LEU A 43 0.74 9.44 -6.23
C LEU A 43 1.09 10.91 -6.01
N ASP A 44 2.09 11.21 -5.18
CA ASP A 44 2.54 12.59 -4.94
C ASP A 44 3.06 13.26 -6.21
N VAL A 45 3.50 12.47 -7.21
CA VAL A 45 3.91 12.99 -8.52
C VAL A 45 2.77 13.77 -9.20
N LEU A 46 1.51 13.46 -8.87
CA LEU A 46 0.33 14.13 -9.44
C LEU A 46 0.10 15.54 -8.90
N ASN A 47 0.72 15.90 -7.77
CA ASN A 47 0.73 17.27 -7.27
C ASN A 47 1.59 18.19 -8.14
N TYR A 48 2.48 17.61 -8.96
CA TYR A 48 3.45 18.34 -9.78
C TYR A 48 3.22 18.17 -11.29
N TYR A 49 2.62 17.05 -11.69
CA TYR A 49 2.24 16.76 -13.07
C TYR A 49 0.78 16.31 -13.09
N PRO A 50 -0.12 17.03 -13.76
CA PRO A 50 -1.50 16.56 -13.87
C PRO A 50 -1.52 15.21 -14.59
N LEU A 51 -2.46 14.33 -14.22
CA LEU A 51 -2.60 13.02 -14.87
C LEU A 51 -2.77 13.17 -16.39
N VAL A 52 -3.51 14.19 -16.82
CA VAL A 52 -3.73 14.56 -18.21
C VAL A 52 -3.33 16.02 -18.38
N ASP A 53 -2.46 16.30 -19.35
CA ASP A 53 -2.05 17.66 -19.68
C ASP A 53 -3.11 18.43 -20.50
N GLU A 54 -2.86 19.71 -20.73
CA GLU A 54 -3.74 20.60 -21.50
C GLU A 54 -4.02 20.13 -22.95
N ASN A 55 -3.18 19.24 -23.49
CA ASN A 55 -3.29 18.69 -24.84
C ASN A 55 -3.94 17.29 -24.84
N GLY A 56 -4.42 16.81 -23.68
CA GLY A 56 -5.04 15.49 -23.55
C GLY A 56 -4.05 14.33 -23.47
N ASN A 57 -2.75 14.58 -23.28
CA ASN A 57 -1.77 13.52 -23.11
C ASN A 57 -1.68 13.09 -21.64
N ILE A 58 -1.59 11.79 -21.42
CA ILE A 58 -1.34 11.24 -20.08
C ILE A 58 0.13 11.49 -19.72
N SER A 59 0.38 11.98 -18.50
CA SER A 59 1.73 12.08 -17.97
C SER A 59 2.40 10.71 -17.90
N GLU A 60 3.69 10.68 -18.16
CA GLU A 60 4.46 9.42 -18.12
C GLU A 60 5.12 9.27 -16.77
N PHE A 61 5.23 8.04 -16.27
CA PHE A 61 5.74 7.73 -14.94
C PHE A 61 6.88 6.72 -15.04
N ALA A 62 7.84 6.83 -14.13
CA ALA A 62 8.87 5.82 -13.94
C ALA A 62 9.21 5.69 -12.45
N GLU A 63 9.58 4.48 -12.04
CA GLU A 63 10.34 4.29 -10.82
C GLU A 63 11.73 4.88 -11.02
N VAL A 64 12.27 5.49 -9.96
CA VAL A 64 13.59 6.10 -9.97
C VAL A 64 14.38 5.71 -8.74
N GLU A 65 15.69 5.73 -8.88
CA GLU A 65 16.62 5.46 -7.80
C GLU A 65 17.67 6.58 -7.72
N ALA A 66 17.64 7.34 -6.63
CA ALA A 66 18.67 8.32 -6.32
C ALA A 66 19.94 7.58 -5.87
N LEU A 67 21.05 7.90 -6.55
CA LEU A 67 22.38 7.31 -6.36
C LEU A 67 23.35 8.26 -5.64
N SER A 68 22.88 9.45 -5.28
CA SER A 68 23.57 10.44 -4.45
C SER A 68 22.64 10.91 -3.34
N GLU A 69 23.16 11.78 -2.47
CA GLU A 69 22.37 12.40 -1.39
C GLU A 69 21.12 13.08 -1.95
N CYS A 70 20.06 13.05 -1.14
CA CYS A 70 18.75 13.57 -1.48
C CYS A 70 18.42 14.73 -0.56
N GLU A 71 18.06 15.86 -1.15
CA GLU A 71 17.63 17.06 -0.44
C GLU A 71 16.10 17.20 -0.55
N THR A 72 15.45 17.66 0.51
CA THR A 72 14.00 17.93 0.55
C THR A 72 13.69 19.03 1.56
N ASP A 73 12.58 19.74 1.35
CA ASP A 73 12.01 20.73 2.26
C ASP A 73 10.66 20.29 2.88
N ASP A 74 10.01 19.26 2.31
CA ASP A 74 8.65 18.84 2.65
C ASP A 74 8.50 17.32 2.94
N ASP A 75 9.58 16.54 2.86
CA ASP A 75 9.61 15.06 2.97
C ASP A 75 8.74 14.32 1.93
N VAL A 76 8.25 15.04 0.91
CA VAL A 76 7.41 14.53 -0.17
C VAL A 76 8.17 14.51 -1.48
N LYS A 77 8.74 15.66 -1.85
CA LYS A 77 9.51 15.86 -3.08
C LYS A 77 10.98 16.00 -2.72
N PHE A 78 11.79 15.13 -3.30
CA PHE A 78 13.23 15.08 -3.12
C PHE A 78 13.92 15.52 -4.41
N CYS A 79 15.13 16.05 -4.30
CA CYS A 79 16.02 16.24 -5.44
C CYS A 79 17.40 15.66 -5.16
N THR A 80 18.06 15.21 -6.23
CA THR A 80 19.42 14.66 -6.16
C THR A 80 20.23 15.08 -7.39
N THR A 81 21.55 15.01 -7.27
CA THR A 81 22.50 15.23 -8.37
C THR A 81 22.69 14.00 -9.24
N LYS A 82 22.33 12.79 -8.78
CA LYS A 82 22.48 11.55 -9.56
C LYS A 82 21.25 10.66 -9.44
N LEU A 83 20.53 10.49 -10.54
CA LEU A 83 19.25 9.79 -10.57
C LEU A 83 19.23 8.77 -11.70
N LYS A 84 18.92 7.52 -11.35
CA LYS A 84 18.62 6.46 -12.32
C LYS A 84 17.14 6.48 -12.63
N ILE A 85 16.80 6.62 -13.90
CA ILE A 85 15.43 6.41 -14.39
C ILE A 85 15.26 4.93 -14.70
N GLY A 86 14.25 4.29 -14.12
CA GLY A 86 13.88 2.89 -14.40
C GLY A 86 13.12 2.74 -15.72
N ALA A 87 12.43 1.61 -15.86
CA ALA A 87 11.45 1.43 -16.92
C ALA A 87 10.19 2.28 -16.64
N LYS A 88 9.50 2.68 -17.70
CA LYS A 88 8.21 3.36 -17.60
C LYS A 88 7.18 2.43 -16.96
N ILE A 89 6.38 3.00 -16.08
CA ILE A 89 5.22 2.35 -15.49
C ILE A 89 3.95 3.04 -15.98
N GLY A 90 2.89 2.26 -16.17
CA GLY A 90 1.57 2.80 -16.46
C GLY A 90 0.88 3.34 -15.22
N PHE A 91 -0.19 4.11 -15.42
CA PHE A 91 -1.01 4.60 -14.32
C PHE A 91 -1.58 3.46 -13.43
N PRO A 92 -2.03 2.30 -13.95
CA PRO A 92 -2.45 1.19 -13.11
C PRO A 92 -1.34 0.69 -12.17
N GLN A 93 -0.11 0.60 -12.67
CA GLN A 93 1.05 0.21 -11.86
C GLN A 93 1.39 1.27 -10.81
N LEU A 94 1.25 2.56 -11.14
CA LEU A 94 1.43 3.65 -10.18
C LEU A 94 0.42 3.57 -9.03
N VAL A 95 -0.85 3.32 -9.35
CA VAL A 95 -1.92 3.14 -8.34
C VAL A 95 -1.64 1.90 -7.48
N GLN A 96 -1.26 0.77 -8.10
CA GLN A 96 -0.89 -0.44 -7.36
C GLN A 96 0.29 -0.19 -6.41
N ALA A 97 1.31 0.54 -6.88
CA ALA A 97 2.43 0.93 -6.04
C ALA A 97 1.98 1.80 -4.85
N ALA A 98 1.01 2.69 -5.04
CA ALA A 98 0.51 3.56 -3.98
C ALA A 98 -0.24 2.78 -2.90
N VAL A 99 -1.09 1.85 -3.31
CA VAL A 99 -1.78 0.94 -2.39
C VAL A 99 -0.77 0.10 -1.61
N ASN A 100 0.22 -0.48 -2.28
CA ASN A 100 1.27 -1.26 -1.62
C ASN A 100 2.10 -0.42 -0.65
N PHE A 101 2.43 0.82 -1.01
CA PHE A 101 3.16 1.75 -0.14
C PHE A 101 2.41 2.02 1.16
N GLU A 102 1.09 2.21 1.09
CA GLU A 102 0.26 2.45 2.28
C GLU A 102 0.07 1.18 3.11
N ILE A 103 -0.13 0.03 2.46
CA ILE A 103 -0.12 -1.28 3.15
C ILE A 103 1.23 -1.46 3.86
N ASP A 104 2.33 -1.07 3.22
CA ASP A 104 3.68 -1.24 3.74
C ASP A 104 3.99 -0.39 4.98
N LYS A 105 3.30 0.73 5.18
CA LYS A 105 3.37 1.53 6.42
C LYS A 105 2.69 0.85 7.62
N GLN A 106 1.74 -0.05 7.39
CA GLN A 106 0.98 -0.68 8.46
C GLN A 106 1.83 -1.77 9.17
N PRO A 107 1.84 -1.83 10.51
CA PRO A 107 2.55 -2.87 11.25
C PRO A 107 2.01 -4.26 10.91
N VAL A 108 2.92 -5.24 10.80
CA VAL A 108 2.64 -6.62 10.34
C VAL A 108 1.46 -7.28 11.08
N GLU A 109 1.21 -6.91 12.34
CA GLU A 109 0.07 -7.39 13.14
C GLU A 109 -1.32 -7.10 12.55
N THR A 110 -1.44 -6.12 11.66
CA THR A 110 -2.71 -5.79 10.97
C THR A 110 -2.88 -6.49 9.62
N ARG A 111 -1.82 -7.08 9.05
CA ARG A 111 -1.87 -7.65 7.67
C ARG A 111 -2.45 -9.06 7.63
N THR A 112 -2.35 -9.81 8.71
CA THR A 112 -2.96 -11.13 8.89
C THR A 112 -2.93 -11.49 10.38
N LYS A 113 -4.07 -11.41 11.09
CA LYS A 113 -4.18 -12.00 12.44
C LYS A 113 -4.28 -13.52 12.31
N THR A 114 -3.16 -14.20 12.10
CA THR A 114 -3.03 -15.61 12.50
C THR A 114 -2.56 -15.64 13.95
N THR A 115 -3.48 -15.97 14.85
CA THR A 115 -3.21 -16.09 16.28
C THR A 115 -2.53 -17.43 16.59
N SER A 116 -1.21 -17.50 16.44
CA SER A 116 -0.40 -18.69 16.78
C SER A 116 0.50 -18.48 18.01
N ILE A 117 0.00 -17.79 19.04
CA ILE A 117 0.74 -17.47 20.28
C ILE A 117 -0.09 -17.86 21.50
N ASN A 118 0.59 -18.24 22.60
CA ASN A 118 -0.05 -18.51 23.89
C ASN A 118 -0.78 -17.23 24.37
N ASN A 119 -2.08 -17.33 24.68
CA ASN A 119 -3.02 -16.24 25.06
C ASN A 119 -3.58 -15.38 23.93
N ALA A 120 -3.60 -15.85 22.69
CA ALA A 120 -4.18 -15.08 21.61
C ALA A 120 -5.72 -14.94 21.73
N ARG A 121 -6.23 -13.71 21.54
CA ARG A 121 -7.65 -13.36 21.66
C ARG A 121 -8.15 -12.74 20.35
N ILE A 122 -9.21 -13.31 19.77
CA ILE A 122 -9.95 -12.70 18.65
C ILE A 122 -11.16 -11.98 19.25
N GLY A 123 -11.26 -10.67 18.99
CA GLY A 123 -12.41 -9.85 19.37
C GLY A 123 -13.01 -9.19 18.13
N SER A 124 -14.33 -9.16 18.04
CA SER A 124 -15.10 -8.48 16.99
C SER A 124 -16.16 -7.61 17.70
N SER A 125 -16.29 -6.34 17.32
CA SER A 125 -17.19 -5.37 17.96
C SER A 125 -17.73 -4.36 16.95
N GLY A 126 -18.97 -3.90 17.13
CA GLY A 126 -19.70 -3.03 16.19
C GLY A 126 -21.09 -3.59 15.88
N TYR A 127 -21.97 -2.80 15.26
CA TYR A 127 -23.36 -3.21 14.97
C TYR A 127 -23.47 -4.40 14.02
N ASP A 128 -22.52 -4.57 13.08
CA ASP A 128 -22.52 -5.64 12.07
C ASP A 128 -21.32 -6.59 12.19
N ALA A 129 -20.73 -6.68 13.39
CA ALA A 129 -19.55 -7.49 13.63
C ALA A 129 -19.84 -9.00 13.51
N GLN A 130 -19.13 -9.70 12.62
CA GLN A 130 -19.27 -11.15 12.41
C GLN A 130 -17.93 -11.87 12.59
N ILE A 131 -17.99 -13.12 13.06
CA ILE A 131 -16.85 -14.06 13.06
C ILE A 131 -17.32 -15.32 12.34
N GLY A 132 -16.77 -15.56 11.15
CA GLY A 132 -17.07 -16.75 10.34
C GLY A 132 -15.86 -17.69 10.25
N SER A 133 -16.12 -18.98 9.99
CA SER A 133 -15.11 -19.98 9.66
C SER A 133 -15.59 -20.74 8.42
N SER A 134 -14.72 -20.91 7.41
CA SER A 134 -15.09 -21.44 6.09
C SER A 134 -14.01 -22.37 5.52
N GLY A 135 -14.42 -23.41 4.77
CA GLY A 135 -13.54 -24.41 4.17
C GLY A 135 -13.91 -25.84 4.61
N ASN A 136 -13.36 -26.86 3.94
CA ASN A 136 -13.78 -28.27 4.12
C ASN A 136 -13.53 -28.82 5.55
N ASN A 137 -12.65 -28.20 6.34
CA ASN A 137 -12.32 -28.60 7.72
C ASN A 137 -12.39 -27.42 8.71
N ALA A 138 -13.14 -26.37 8.37
CA ALA A 138 -13.30 -25.22 9.24
C ALA A 138 -14.04 -25.59 10.54
N GLN A 139 -13.44 -25.28 11.69
CA GLN A 139 -14.02 -25.52 13.02
C GLN A 139 -13.97 -24.25 13.86
N ILE A 140 -15.06 -23.94 14.57
CA ILE A 140 -15.08 -22.97 15.67
C ILE A 140 -15.44 -23.78 16.92
N GLY A 141 -14.49 -23.91 17.84
CA GLY A 141 -14.66 -24.65 19.09
C GLY A 141 -14.13 -23.83 20.27
N SER A 142 -14.64 -24.14 21.46
CA SER A 142 -14.15 -23.57 22.73
C SER A 142 -13.82 -24.75 23.65
N SER A 143 -12.63 -24.73 24.24
CA SER A 143 -12.11 -25.83 25.08
C SER A 143 -11.29 -25.28 26.24
N GLY A 144 -11.34 -25.93 27.40
CA GLY A 144 -10.64 -25.50 28.62
C GLY A 144 -11.59 -25.33 29.82
N TYR A 145 -11.04 -25.07 31.01
CA TYR A 145 -11.79 -25.10 32.28
C TYR A 145 -12.95 -24.08 32.38
N TYR A 146 -12.95 -23.02 31.56
CA TYR A 146 -13.98 -21.97 31.55
C TYR A 146 -14.48 -21.63 30.14
N ALA A 147 -14.43 -22.61 29.22
CA ALA A 147 -14.88 -22.43 27.85
C ALA A 147 -16.40 -22.18 27.78
N GLN A 148 -16.81 -21.09 27.13
CA GLN A 148 -18.22 -20.76 26.88
C GLN A 148 -18.41 -20.38 25.40
N ILE A 149 -19.45 -20.90 24.77
CA ILE A 149 -20.00 -20.43 23.49
C ILE A 149 -21.48 -20.17 23.72
N GLY A 150 -21.94 -18.96 23.42
CA GLY A 150 -23.33 -18.56 23.59
C GLY A 150 -23.75 -17.55 22.53
N SER A 151 -25.06 -17.39 22.38
CA SER A 151 -25.70 -16.40 21.51
C SER A 151 -26.70 -15.63 22.37
N SER A 152 -26.77 -14.31 22.21
CA SER A 152 -27.62 -13.42 23.02
C SER A 152 -28.15 -12.27 22.18
N GLY A 153 -29.40 -11.86 22.41
CA GLY A 153 -30.09 -10.81 21.65
C GLY A 153 -31.47 -11.27 21.15
N ASP A 154 -32.31 -10.33 20.72
CA ASP A 154 -33.73 -10.57 20.40
C ASP A 154 -33.99 -11.61 19.29
N TYR A 155 -32.99 -11.88 18.44
CA TYR A 155 -33.04 -12.85 17.34
C TYR A 155 -31.89 -13.86 17.37
N ALA A 156 -31.28 -14.09 18.54
CA ALA A 156 -30.20 -15.04 18.71
C ALA A 156 -30.65 -16.48 18.41
N GLN A 157 -29.96 -17.16 17.48
CA GLN A 157 -30.20 -18.57 17.14
C GLN A 157 -28.92 -19.38 17.33
N ILE A 158 -29.04 -20.57 17.94
CA ILE A 158 -28.01 -21.61 17.96
C ILE A 158 -28.64 -22.87 17.36
N GLY A 159 -28.01 -23.39 16.31
CA GLY A 159 -28.43 -24.63 15.67
C GLY A 159 -27.28 -25.62 15.63
N SER A 160 -27.61 -26.90 15.59
CA SER A 160 -26.65 -27.99 15.37
C SER A 160 -27.22 -28.93 14.30
N SER A 161 -26.37 -29.46 13.43
CA SER A 161 -26.77 -30.36 12.34
C SER A 161 -25.66 -31.34 12.01
N GLY A 162 -26.00 -32.58 11.67
CA GLY A 162 -25.06 -33.66 11.37
C GLY A 162 -25.20 -34.86 12.32
N ASP A 163 -24.58 -35.99 11.97
CA ASP A 163 -24.88 -37.31 12.54
C ASP A 163 -24.56 -37.48 14.05
N TYR A 164 -23.92 -36.50 14.68
CA TYR A 164 -23.56 -36.50 16.11
C TYR A 164 -23.77 -35.14 16.79
N ALA A 165 -24.60 -34.28 16.19
CA ALA A 165 -24.88 -32.96 16.72
C ALA A 165 -25.69 -33.06 18.03
N GLN A 166 -25.16 -32.51 19.12
CA GLN A 166 -25.83 -32.46 20.43
C GLN A 166 -25.93 -31.02 20.92
N ILE A 167 -27.13 -30.63 21.39
CA ILE A 167 -27.35 -29.42 22.17
C ILE A 167 -27.82 -29.86 23.55
N GLY A 168 -27.05 -29.52 24.58
CA GLY A 168 -27.48 -29.69 25.97
C GLY A 168 -28.37 -28.53 26.39
N SER A 169 -29.42 -28.83 27.15
CA SER A 169 -30.27 -27.87 27.86
C SER A 169 -29.72 -27.54 29.24
#